data_AF-A0A5C6PNN1-F1
#
_entry.id   AF-A0A5C6PNN1-F1
#
_cell.length_a   1.000
_cell.length_b   1.000
_cell.length_c   1.000
_cell.angle_alpha   90.00
_cell.angle_beta   90.00
_cell.angle_gamma   90.00
#
_symmetry.space_group_name_H-M   'P 1'
#
loop_
_entity.id
_entity.type
_entity.pdbx_description
1 polymer ?
#
loop_
_entity_poly.entity_id
_entity_poly.type
_entity_poly.pdbx_seq_one_letter_code
_entity_poly.pdbx_strand_id
1 'polypeptide(L)'
;MNQGGNMTQNQTWSSESHSSPYRRKQRSLYDAVVKKLCQNTEEDEGFLPYDGLESSLWMVHIPVRYVCALWLCSSARRDLRVIDVEDFHNRKDPIELSVFQTMVSFRVDRVKRILNNWLLDVQDIYYEASRKLLVPLSSEPTNLQSFFNSLAVLMTSQLQEFALFSLRDYTSLISPSSGGAYRHPGFVLHLVLKDNEIRIDPEFRLYEEAFLNVFELILSSAGTVPRVDTFLLPDWVRRQM
;
A
#
# COMPACT_ATOMS: atom_id res chain seq x y z
N MET A 1 -41.16 41.28 -41.08
CA MET A 1 -40.43 40.36 -41.98
C MET A 1 -38.94 40.48 -41.67
N ASN A 2 -38.24 39.33 -41.68
CA ASN A 2 -36.82 39.06 -41.33
C ASN A 2 -36.47 39.22 -39.85
N GLN A 3 -36.18 38.19 -39.04
CA GLN A 3 -35.38 36.95 -39.16
C GLN A 3 -33.86 37.14 -39.39
N GLY A 4 -33.09 36.48 -38.51
CA GLY A 4 -31.63 36.25 -38.55
C GLY A 4 -30.94 36.89 -37.34
N GLY A 5 -30.15 36.23 -36.49
CA GLY A 5 -29.62 34.88 -36.43
C GLY A 5 -28.55 34.85 -35.31
N ASN A 6 -28.40 33.69 -34.66
CA ASN A 6 -27.47 33.29 -33.60
C ASN A 6 -26.18 34.10 -33.36
N MET A 7 -25.83 34.25 -32.08
CA MET A 7 -24.47 33.94 -31.59
C MET A 7 -24.46 33.65 -30.08
N THR A 8 -24.37 32.37 -29.75
CA THR A 8 -23.97 31.82 -28.45
C THR A 8 -22.58 32.32 -28.09
N GLN A 9 -22.47 33.16 -27.06
CA GLN A 9 -21.17 33.45 -26.44
C GLN A 9 -20.78 32.28 -25.53
N ASN A 10 -19.97 31.38 -26.08
CA ASN A 10 -19.15 30.46 -25.29
C ASN A 10 -18.11 31.28 -24.53
N GLN A 11 -18.34 31.51 -23.23
CA GLN A 11 -17.26 31.90 -22.32
C GLN A 11 -16.33 30.71 -22.14
N THR A 12 -15.22 30.74 -22.86
CA THR A 12 -14.03 29.93 -22.59
C THR A 12 -13.44 30.43 -21.27
N TRP A 13 -13.70 29.68 -20.19
CA TRP A 13 -12.97 29.81 -18.94
C TRP A 13 -11.57 29.24 -19.15
N SER A 14 -10.61 30.09 -19.53
CA SER A 14 -9.19 29.75 -19.47
C SER A 14 -8.82 29.55 -18.00
N SER A 15 -8.70 28.31 -17.59
CA SER A 15 -8.25 27.89 -16.26
C SER A 15 -6.72 27.97 -16.13
N GLU A 16 -6.13 29.14 -16.41
CA GLU A 16 -4.75 29.42 -15.99
C GLU A 16 -4.74 29.87 -14.53
N SER A 17 -4.86 28.87 -13.65
CA SER A 17 -4.70 29.04 -12.21
C SER A 17 -3.29 29.57 -11.90
N HIS A 18 -3.24 30.78 -11.37
CA HIS A 18 -2.04 31.35 -10.76
C HIS A 18 -1.58 30.45 -9.60
N SER A 19 -0.59 29.59 -9.83
CA SER A 19 0.04 28.85 -8.74
C SER A 19 0.70 29.85 -7.79
N SER A 20 0.20 29.96 -6.56
CA SER A 20 0.80 30.79 -5.50
C SER A 20 2.32 30.57 -5.42
N PRO A 21 3.15 31.60 -5.21
CA PRO A 21 4.61 31.47 -5.04
C PRO A 21 5.00 30.40 -4.03
N TYR A 22 4.14 30.16 -3.03
CA TYR A 22 4.24 29.08 -2.06
C TYR A 22 4.20 27.69 -2.73
N ARG A 23 3.26 27.44 -3.65
CA ARG A 23 3.15 26.17 -4.39
C ARG A 23 4.36 25.90 -5.30
N ARG A 24 4.92 26.94 -5.94
CA ARG A 24 6.12 26.78 -6.79
C ARG A 24 7.35 26.41 -5.96
N LYS A 25 7.53 27.05 -4.80
CA LYS A 25 8.62 26.72 -3.87
C LYS A 25 8.46 25.31 -3.30
N GLN A 26 7.24 24.89 -2.99
CA GLN A 26 6.93 23.52 -2.56
C GLN A 26 7.22 22.47 -3.64
N ARG A 27 6.89 22.75 -4.92
CA ARG A 27 7.17 21.84 -6.05
C ARG A 27 8.68 21.65 -6.27
N SER A 28 9.45 22.75 -6.28
CA SER A 28 10.91 22.67 -6.45
C SER A 28 11.61 21.91 -5.31
N LEU A 29 11.16 22.07 -4.05
CA LEU A 29 11.70 21.27 -2.93
C LEU A 29 11.31 19.79 -3.03
N TYR A 30 10.10 19.50 -3.50
CA TYR A 30 9.65 18.13 -3.73
C TYR A 30 10.52 17.42 -4.78
N ASP A 31 10.71 18.02 -5.95
CA ASP A 31 11.49 17.43 -7.04
C ASP A 31 12.95 17.17 -6.60
N ALA A 32 13.53 18.11 -5.83
CA ALA A 32 14.87 17.95 -5.28
C ALA A 32 14.98 16.80 -4.28
N VAL A 33 13.95 16.57 -3.47
CA VAL A 33 13.96 15.50 -2.46
C VAL A 33 13.59 14.15 -3.03
N VAL A 34 12.61 14.06 -3.95
CA VAL A 34 12.34 12.81 -4.68
C VAL A 34 13.60 12.38 -5.41
N LYS A 35 14.28 13.30 -6.11
CA LYS A 35 15.56 13.01 -6.74
C LYS A 35 16.61 12.50 -5.74
N LYS A 36 16.69 13.09 -4.54
CA LYS A 36 17.62 12.67 -3.49
C LYS A 36 17.25 11.33 -2.84
N LEU A 37 15.98 11.00 -2.73
CA LEU A 37 15.48 9.74 -2.17
C LEU A 37 15.64 8.59 -3.18
N CYS A 38 15.38 8.85 -4.47
CA CYS A 38 15.57 7.88 -5.55
C CYS A 38 17.05 7.61 -5.87
N GLN A 39 17.95 8.59 -5.65
CA GLN A 39 19.39 8.43 -5.87
C GLN A 39 20.07 7.42 -4.94
N ASN A 40 19.42 7.01 -3.84
CA ASN A 40 19.96 6.01 -2.90
C ASN A 40 19.47 4.57 -3.21
N THR A 41 18.65 4.40 -4.23
CA THR A 41 18.23 3.09 -4.74
C THR A 41 18.88 2.90 -6.11
N GLU A 42 19.89 2.04 -6.18
CA GLU A 42 20.53 1.67 -7.45
C GLU A 42 19.47 1.13 -8.43
N GLU A 43 19.52 1.69 -9.64
CA GLU A 43 19.03 1.16 -10.91
C GLU A 43 17.53 0.78 -11.00
N ASP A 44 16.70 1.76 -11.37
CA ASP A 44 15.81 1.62 -12.54
C ASP A 44 15.26 3.01 -12.94
N GLU A 45 15.82 3.61 -13.99
CA GLU A 45 15.32 4.87 -14.59
C GLU A 45 14.12 4.66 -15.53
N GLY A 46 13.54 3.45 -15.55
CA GLY A 46 12.33 3.17 -16.30
C GLY A 46 11.12 3.12 -15.38
N PHE A 47 10.14 3.99 -15.61
CA PHE A 47 8.75 3.86 -15.15
C PHE A 47 8.39 4.52 -13.80
N LEU A 48 8.10 5.83 -13.85
CA LEU A 48 7.12 6.44 -12.94
C LEU A 48 5.82 6.70 -13.74
N PRO A 49 4.80 5.82 -13.66
CA PRO A 49 3.53 6.02 -14.35
C PRO A 49 2.62 6.91 -13.49
N TYR A 50 2.95 8.19 -13.32
CA TYR A 50 2.17 9.05 -12.42
C TYR A 50 1.86 10.44 -13.01
N ASP A 51 1.42 10.48 -14.27
CA ASP A 51 0.78 11.66 -14.87
C ASP A 51 -0.64 11.95 -14.32
N GLY A 52 -1.15 11.13 -13.38
CA GLY A 52 -2.49 11.29 -12.78
C GLY A 52 -2.51 11.79 -11.32
N LEU A 53 -1.37 11.85 -10.65
CA LEU A 53 -1.28 12.21 -9.23
C LEU A 53 -1.29 13.72 -8.98
N GLU A 54 -1.08 14.52 -10.03
CA GLU A 54 -1.05 15.99 -9.95
C GLU A 54 -2.36 16.60 -9.42
N SER A 55 -3.46 15.84 -9.51
CA SER A 55 -4.82 16.26 -9.20
C SER A 55 -5.27 15.96 -7.76
N SER A 56 -4.43 15.30 -6.95
CA SER A 56 -4.88 14.77 -5.65
C SER A 56 -4.61 15.71 -4.46
N LEU A 57 -5.65 15.93 -3.64
CA LEU A 57 -5.71 16.89 -2.52
C LEU A 57 -4.56 16.74 -1.48
N TRP A 58 -4.00 15.55 -1.31
CA TRP A 58 -2.97 15.23 -0.32
C TRP A 58 -1.57 15.81 -0.66
N MET A 59 -1.39 16.37 -1.85
CA MET A 59 -0.16 17.04 -2.28
C MET A 59 0.03 18.46 -1.73
N VAL A 60 -0.84 18.98 -0.87
CA VAL A 60 -0.72 20.36 -0.35
C VAL A 60 0.35 20.49 0.75
N HIS A 61 0.53 19.43 1.55
CA HIS A 61 1.48 19.43 2.67
C HIS A 61 2.78 18.69 2.31
N ILE A 62 3.92 19.35 2.49
CA ILE A 62 5.26 18.80 2.23
C ILE A 62 5.49 17.45 2.96
N PRO A 63 5.10 17.28 4.25
CA PRO A 63 5.32 16.01 4.95
C PRO A 63 4.50 14.85 4.38
N VAL A 64 3.27 15.12 3.92
CA VAL A 64 2.42 14.10 3.26
C VAL A 64 3.07 13.63 1.96
N ARG A 65 3.70 14.53 1.21
CA ARG A 65 4.49 14.17 0.02
C ARG A 65 5.70 13.31 0.36
N TYR A 66 6.43 13.60 1.44
CA TYR A 66 7.55 12.76 1.87
C TYR A 66 7.11 11.36 2.23
N VAL A 67 5.98 11.22 2.92
CA VAL A 67 5.41 9.90 3.23
C VAL A 67 5.02 9.14 1.97
N CYS A 68 4.45 9.83 0.97
CA CYS A 68 4.14 9.24 -0.33
C CYS A 68 5.42 8.75 -1.04
N ALA A 69 6.45 9.60 -1.15
CA ALA A 69 7.71 9.25 -1.78
C ALA A 69 8.42 8.11 -1.05
N LEU A 70 8.42 8.11 0.29
CA LEU A 70 8.99 7.08 1.13
C LEU A 70 8.38 5.69 0.85
N TRP A 71 7.07 5.63 0.59
CA TRP A 71 6.39 4.39 0.22
C TRP A 71 6.80 3.91 -1.17
N LEU A 72 6.74 4.80 -2.17
CA LEU A 72 6.97 4.46 -3.57
C LEU A 72 8.45 4.17 -3.90
N CYS A 73 9.38 4.87 -3.25
CA CYS A 73 10.81 4.78 -3.56
C CYS A 73 11.49 3.62 -2.81
N SER A 74 10.88 3.09 -1.75
CA SER A 74 11.46 1.98 -1.01
C SER A 74 11.27 0.67 -1.76
N SER A 75 12.37 0.10 -2.25
CA SER A 75 12.38 -1.23 -2.89
C SER A 75 11.81 -2.32 -1.97
N ALA A 76 12.04 -2.21 -0.66
CA ALA A 76 11.46 -3.11 0.34
C ALA A 76 9.93 -3.07 0.43
N ARG A 77 9.27 -2.05 -0.15
CA ARG A 77 7.82 -1.80 -0.07
C ARG A 77 7.09 -1.98 -1.40
N ARG A 78 7.77 -1.76 -2.54
CA ARG A 78 7.20 -1.98 -3.88
C ARG A 78 6.74 -3.43 -4.08
N ASP A 79 7.60 -4.37 -3.69
CA ASP A 79 7.35 -5.81 -3.85
C ASP A 79 6.88 -6.47 -2.55
N LEU A 80 6.46 -5.66 -1.56
CA LEU A 80 5.95 -6.18 -0.31
C LEU A 80 4.64 -6.94 -0.58
N ARG A 81 4.68 -8.25 -0.39
CA ARG A 81 3.53 -9.15 -0.46
C ARG A 81 3.56 -10.11 0.71
N VAL A 82 2.39 -10.49 1.20
CA VAL A 82 2.28 -11.54 2.23
C VAL A 82 2.79 -12.87 1.70
N ILE A 83 2.56 -13.15 0.42
CA ILE A 83 3.03 -14.36 -0.26
C ILE A 83 4.01 -13.95 -1.35
N ASP A 84 5.18 -14.58 -1.38
CA ASP A 84 6.09 -14.49 -2.52
C ASP A 84 5.66 -15.47 -3.59
N VAL A 85 5.06 -15.00 -4.67
CA VAL A 85 4.67 -15.92 -5.75
C VAL A 85 5.92 -16.55 -6.40
N GLU A 86 7.02 -15.81 -6.48
CA GLU A 86 8.31 -16.29 -7.01
C GLU A 86 8.88 -17.43 -6.16
N ASP A 87 8.80 -17.36 -4.82
CA ASP A 87 9.27 -18.46 -3.94
C ASP A 87 8.49 -19.76 -4.20
N PHE A 88 7.21 -19.67 -4.57
CA PHE A 88 6.39 -20.84 -4.89
C PHE A 88 6.66 -21.37 -6.30
N HIS A 89 6.88 -20.47 -7.27
CA HIS A 89 7.18 -20.87 -8.65
C HIS A 89 8.56 -21.50 -8.82
N ASN A 90 9.55 -21.03 -8.05
CA ASN A 90 10.94 -21.50 -8.15
C ASN A 90 11.19 -22.82 -7.39
N ARG A 91 10.21 -23.31 -6.63
CA ARG A 91 10.32 -24.60 -5.93
C ARG A 91 10.15 -25.76 -6.89
N LYS A 92 10.99 -26.78 -6.72
CA LYS A 92 10.96 -28.02 -7.50
C LYS A 92 10.17 -29.13 -6.81
N ASP A 93 10.20 -29.13 -5.48
CA ASP A 93 9.59 -30.19 -4.68
C ASP A 93 8.18 -29.78 -4.20
N PRO A 94 7.21 -30.71 -4.18
CA PRO A 94 5.88 -30.46 -3.64
C PRO A 94 5.95 -30.08 -2.15
N ILE A 95 4.94 -29.35 -1.68
CA ILE A 95 4.95 -28.77 -0.33
C ILE A 95 3.93 -29.48 0.56
N GLU A 96 4.35 -29.88 1.76
CA GLU A 96 3.45 -30.36 2.81
C GLU A 96 2.61 -29.21 3.36
N LEU A 97 1.35 -29.48 3.75
CA LEU A 97 0.44 -28.44 4.26
C LEU A 97 1.02 -27.68 5.48
N SER A 98 1.66 -28.41 6.40
CA SER A 98 2.28 -27.83 7.60
C SER A 98 3.45 -26.89 7.27
N VAL A 99 4.24 -27.25 6.25
CA VAL A 99 5.35 -26.42 5.75
C VAL A 99 4.81 -25.15 5.13
N PHE A 100 3.74 -25.24 4.33
CA PHE A 100 3.06 -24.08 3.78
C PHE A 100 2.57 -23.13 4.87
N GLN A 101 1.86 -23.62 5.88
CA GLN A 101 1.37 -22.80 7.00
C GLN A 101 2.50 -22.09 7.75
N THR A 102 3.63 -22.79 7.96
CA THR A 102 4.82 -22.21 8.59
C THR A 102 5.44 -21.11 7.74
N MET A 103 5.55 -21.33 6.42
CA MET A 103 6.04 -20.32 5.48
C MET A 103 5.16 -19.07 5.48
N VAL A 104 3.84 -19.24 5.39
CA VAL A 104 2.89 -18.11 5.43
C VAL A 104 3.06 -17.33 6.73
N SER A 105 3.10 -18.01 7.88
CA SER A 105 3.25 -17.37 9.19
C SER A 105 4.53 -16.53 9.28
N PHE A 106 5.66 -17.10 8.85
CA PHE A 106 6.93 -16.37 8.82
C PHE A 106 6.88 -15.13 7.92
N ARG A 107 6.26 -15.23 6.75
CA ARG A 107 6.12 -14.09 5.82
C ARG A 107 5.21 -13.01 6.40
N VAL A 108 4.10 -13.38 7.05
CA VAL A 108 3.21 -12.45 7.77
C VAL A 108 3.97 -11.67 8.84
N ASP A 109 4.77 -12.33 9.66
CA ASP A 109 5.56 -11.66 10.71
C ASP A 109 6.58 -10.68 10.12
N ARG A 110 7.22 -11.06 9.01
CA ARG A 110 8.12 -10.16 8.27
C ARG A 110 7.38 -8.94 7.72
N VAL A 111 6.21 -9.12 7.12
CA VAL A 111 5.37 -8.03 6.61
C VAL A 111 4.99 -7.07 7.75
N LYS A 112 4.47 -7.59 8.87
CA LYS A 112 4.11 -6.77 10.03
C LYS A 112 5.29 -5.94 10.53
N ARG A 113 6.49 -6.53 10.59
CA ARG A 113 7.71 -5.80 10.96
C ARG A 113 8.06 -4.68 9.96
N ILE A 114 7.92 -4.92 8.66
CA ILE A 114 8.17 -3.90 7.62
C ILE A 114 7.16 -2.77 7.73
N LEU A 115 5.88 -3.07 7.94
CA LEU A 115 4.83 -2.07 8.13
C LEU A 115 5.03 -1.26 9.41
N ASN A 116 5.45 -1.89 10.51
CA ASN A 116 5.82 -1.19 11.74
C ASN A 116 7.00 -0.25 11.54
N ASN A 117 8.07 -0.70 10.86
CA ASN A 117 9.21 0.16 10.57
C ASN A 117 8.81 1.33 9.67
N TRP A 118 7.94 1.11 8.69
CA TRP A 118 7.37 2.18 7.88
C TRP A 118 6.62 3.22 8.72
N LEU A 119 5.81 2.78 9.68
CA LEU A 119 5.12 3.69 10.59
C LEU A 119 6.09 4.54 11.43
N LEU A 120 7.22 3.95 11.86
CA LEU A 120 8.28 4.69 12.54
C LEU A 120 8.96 5.71 11.62
N ASP A 121 9.23 5.37 10.37
CA ASP A 121 9.77 6.34 9.39
C ASP A 121 8.78 7.51 9.16
N VAL A 122 7.47 7.24 9.13
CA VAL A 122 6.44 8.28 9.04
C VAL A 122 6.46 9.19 10.27
N GLN A 123 6.68 8.62 11.45
CA GLN A 123 6.86 9.37 12.68
C GLN A 123 8.08 10.29 12.64
N ASP A 124 9.21 9.80 12.14
CA ASP A 124 10.42 10.61 11.99
C ASP A 124 10.21 11.78 11.02
N ILE A 125 9.53 11.54 9.89
CA ILE A 125 9.13 12.60 8.94
C ILE A 125 8.27 13.66 9.65
N TYR A 126 7.30 13.22 10.46
CA TYR A 126 6.44 14.13 11.20
C TYR A 126 7.24 14.99 12.20
N TYR A 127 8.11 14.40 13.01
CA TYR A 127 8.88 15.15 14.00
C TYR A 127 9.87 16.13 13.36
N GLU A 128 10.54 15.72 12.28
CA GLU A 128 11.42 16.61 11.51
C GLU A 128 10.65 17.77 10.88
N ALA A 129 9.46 17.51 10.34
CA ALA A 129 8.60 18.54 9.78
C ALA A 129 8.04 19.49 10.86
N SER A 130 7.68 18.95 12.02
CA SER A 130 7.18 19.72 13.17
C SER A 130 8.26 20.68 13.70
N ARG A 131 9.51 20.20 13.86
CA ARG A 131 10.66 21.04 14.21
C ARG A 131 10.91 22.19 13.23
N LYS A 132 10.60 21.98 11.95
CA LYS A 132 10.74 22.98 10.87
C LYS A 132 9.49 23.83 10.68
N LEU A 133 8.47 23.69 11.55
CA LEU A 133 7.18 24.39 11.46
C LEU A 133 6.47 24.17 10.10
N LEU A 134 6.68 22.99 9.50
CA LEU A 134 6.04 22.57 8.23
C LEU A 134 4.72 21.80 8.48
N VAL A 135 4.36 21.59 9.74
CA VAL A 135 3.13 20.96 10.20
C VAL A 135 2.29 22.04 10.92
N PRO A 136 0.96 22.04 10.76
CA PRO A 136 0.09 22.93 11.53
C PRO A 136 0.32 22.81 13.05
N LEU A 137 0.23 23.92 13.75
CA LEU A 137 0.39 23.96 15.20
C LEU A 137 -0.84 23.38 15.91
N SER A 138 -0.66 22.88 17.13
CA SER A 138 -1.77 22.42 17.98
C SER A 138 -2.76 23.53 18.37
N SER A 139 -2.38 24.80 18.19
CA SER A 139 -3.24 25.97 18.34
C SER A 139 -4.22 26.15 17.18
N GLU A 140 -4.03 25.46 16.06
CA GLU A 140 -4.88 25.50 14.86
C GLU A 140 -5.55 24.13 14.63
N PRO A 141 -6.55 23.76 15.45
CA PRO A 141 -7.08 22.39 15.48
C PRO A 141 -7.71 21.95 14.16
N THR A 142 -8.34 22.88 13.41
CA THR A 142 -8.94 22.60 12.10
C THR A 142 -7.89 22.28 11.04
N ASN A 143 -6.80 23.05 10.97
CA ASN A 143 -5.70 22.81 10.03
C ASN A 143 -4.95 21.53 10.37
N LEU A 144 -4.73 21.28 11.67
CA LEU A 144 -4.08 20.06 12.16
C LEU A 144 -4.93 18.81 11.83
N GLN A 145 -6.24 18.87 12.05
CA GLN A 145 -7.16 17.79 11.68
C GLN A 145 -7.15 17.53 10.17
N SER A 146 -7.16 18.59 9.35
CA SER A 146 -7.09 18.46 7.88
C SER A 146 -5.79 17.80 7.42
N PHE A 147 -4.66 18.18 8.04
CA PHE A 147 -3.36 17.56 7.79
C PHE A 147 -3.38 16.06 8.10
N PHE A 148 -3.82 15.67 9.31
CA PHE A 148 -3.86 14.25 9.69
C PHE A 148 -4.89 13.45 8.90
N ASN A 149 -6.03 14.05 8.53
CA ASN A 149 -6.99 13.41 7.62
C ASN A 149 -6.34 13.14 6.26
N SER A 150 -5.59 14.09 5.72
CA SER A 150 -4.88 13.91 4.45
C SER A 150 -3.84 12.79 4.55
N LEU A 151 -3.09 12.75 5.65
CA LEU A 151 -2.09 11.71 5.88
C LEU A 151 -2.74 10.32 6.10
N ALA A 152 -3.83 10.26 6.85
CA ALA A 152 -4.59 9.03 7.08
C ALA A 152 -5.21 8.48 5.79
N VAL A 153 -5.73 9.35 4.91
CA VAL A 153 -6.23 8.94 3.58
C VAL A 153 -5.10 8.36 2.73
N LEU A 154 -3.94 9.03 2.69
CA LEU A 154 -2.78 8.55 1.95
C LEU A 154 -2.32 7.17 2.46
N MET A 155 -2.09 7.04 3.76
CA MET A 155 -1.60 5.80 4.37
C MET A 155 -2.61 4.66 4.20
N THR A 156 -3.91 4.94 4.36
CA THR A 156 -4.98 3.97 4.10
C THR A 156 -4.94 3.50 2.65
N SER A 157 -4.80 4.41 1.68
CA SER A 157 -4.73 4.07 0.25
C SER A 157 -3.53 3.16 -0.05
N GLN A 158 -2.38 3.43 0.54
CA GLN A 158 -1.16 2.63 0.38
C GLN A 158 -1.32 1.21 0.95
N LEU A 159 -1.94 1.08 2.13
CA LEU A 159 -2.24 -0.21 2.75
C LEU A 159 -3.30 -1.00 1.96
N GLN A 160 -4.30 -0.32 1.41
CA GLN A 160 -5.30 -0.93 0.53
C GLN A 160 -4.66 -1.47 -0.75
N GLU A 161 -3.76 -0.70 -1.36
CA GLU A 161 -3.02 -1.12 -2.55
C GLU A 161 -2.14 -2.36 -2.24
N PHE A 162 -1.40 -2.34 -1.13
CA PHE A 162 -0.65 -3.51 -0.64
C PHE A 162 -1.54 -4.77 -0.48
N ALA A 163 -2.71 -4.61 0.16
CA ALA A 163 -3.64 -5.71 0.37
C ALA A 163 -4.21 -6.22 -0.96
N LEU A 164 -4.66 -5.32 -1.84
CA LEU A 164 -5.21 -5.67 -3.15
C LEU A 164 -4.21 -6.44 -4.02
N PHE A 165 -2.95 -5.98 -4.09
CA PHE A 165 -1.93 -6.70 -4.83
C PHE A 165 -1.62 -8.05 -4.20
N SER A 166 -1.50 -8.14 -2.87
CA SER A 166 -1.29 -9.43 -2.19
C SER A 166 -2.43 -10.42 -2.43
N LEU A 167 -3.69 -9.96 -2.39
CA LEU A 167 -4.88 -10.77 -2.69
C LEU A 167 -4.85 -11.27 -4.13
N ARG A 168 -4.56 -10.39 -5.08
CA ARG A 168 -4.50 -10.72 -6.51
C ARG A 168 -3.41 -11.74 -6.81
N ASP A 169 -2.21 -11.51 -6.27
CA ASP A 169 -1.05 -12.36 -6.47
C ASP A 169 -1.30 -13.75 -5.88
N TYR A 170 -1.82 -13.83 -4.66
CA TYR A 170 -2.18 -15.10 -4.03
C TYR A 170 -3.30 -15.84 -4.77
N THR A 171 -4.37 -15.14 -5.16
CA THR A 171 -5.47 -15.73 -5.94
C THR A 171 -4.96 -16.32 -7.26
N SER A 172 -4.04 -15.63 -7.93
CA SER A 172 -3.42 -16.10 -9.17
C SER A 172 -2.54 -17.32 -8.95
N LEU A 173 -1.91 -17.44 -7.77
CA LEU A 173 -1.10 -18.60 -7.39
C LEU A 173 -1.96 -19.84 -7.14
N ILE A 174 -3.04 -19.73 -6.34
CA ILE A 174 -3.87 -20.90 -5.96
C ILE A 174 -4.91 -21.29 -7.01
N SER A 175 -5.34 -20.34 -7.85
CA SER A 175 -6.34 -20.55 -8.89
C SER A 175 -5.84 -19.94 -10.21
N PRO A 176 -4.79 -20.51 -10.82
CA PRO A 176 -4.28 -20.02 -12.09
C PRO A 176 -5.34 -20.11 -13.18
N SER A 177 -5.47 -19.08 -14.00
CA SER A 177 -6.30 -19.13 -15.20
C SER A 177 -5.81 -20.24 -16.14
N SER A 178 -6.76 -20.83 -16.87
CA SER A 178 -6.60 -22.00 -17.74
C SER A 178 -5.34 -21.89 -18.64
N GLY A 179 -4.27 -22.59 -18.24
CA GLY A 179 -2.96 -22.57 -18.89
C GLY A 179 -1.76 -22.48 -17.92
N GLY A 180 -1.98 -22.09 -16.66
CA GLY A 180 -0.91 -21.89 -15.66
C GLY A 180 -0.73 -23.00 -14.61
N ALA A 181 -1.47 -24.11 -14.69
CA ALA A 181 -1.53 -25.16 -13.64
C ALA A 181 -0.19 -25.86 -13.31
N TYR A 182 0.86 -25.62 -14.10
CA TYR A 182 2.20 -26.20 -13.91
C TYR A 182 3.22 -25.21 -13.33
N ARG A 183 2.79 -24.06 -12.81
CA ARG A 183 3.71 -23.01 -12.35
C ARG A 183 4.24 -23.20 -10.94
N HIS A 184 3.68 -24.08 -10.12
CA HIS A 184 4.21 -24.43 -8.79
C HIS A 184 4.12 -25.95 -8.57
N PRO A 185 4.97 -26.56 -7.72
CA PRO A 185 5.11 -28.02 -7.61
C PRO A 185 3.95 -28.73 -6.90
N GLY A 186 2.86 -28.01 -6.61
CA GLY A 186 1.68 -28.54 -5.92
C GLY A 186 1.92 -28.85 -4.44
N PHE A 187 0.94 -29.55 -3.86
CA PHE A 187 0.95 -29.99 -2.46
C PHE A 187 1.09 -31.52 -2.39
N VAL A 188 1.77 -32.00 -1.36
CA VAL A 188 1.81 -33.43 -1.05
C VAL A 188 0.46 -33.86 -0.51
N LEU A 189 -0.12 -34.93 -1.06
CA LEU A 189 -1.34 -35.55 -0.54
C LEU A 189 -1.01 -36.98 -0.09
N HIS A 190 -1.18 -37.27 1.21
CA HIS A 190 -1.00 -38.63 1.71
C HIS A 190 -2.30 -39.42 1.57
N LEU A 191 -2.21 -40.56 0.91
CA LEU A 191 -3.31 -41.52 0.77
C LEU A 191 -3.11 -42.66 1.76
N VAL A 192 -4.01 -42.79 2.73
CA VAL A 192 -3.96 -43.79 3.79
C VAL A 192 -5.08 -44.80 3.58
N LEU A 193 -4.75 -46.07 3.43
CA LEU A 193 -5.73 -47.15 3.39
C LEU A 193 -6.16 -47.50 4.82
N LYS A 194 -7.43 -47.28 5.15
CA LYS A 194 -8.01 -47.59 6.46
C LYS A 194 -9.39 -48.21 6.28
N ASP A 195 -9.62 -49.36 6.90
CA ASP A 195 -10.92 -50.08 6.85
C ASP A 195 -11.40 -50.38 5.42
N ASN A 196 -10.49 -50.77 4.52
CA ASN A 196 -10.73 -50.95 3.08
C ASN A 196 -11.18 -49.69 2.31
N GLU A 197 -11.03 -48.50 2.90
CA GLU A 197 -11.27 -47.21 2.25
C GLU A 197 -9.96 -46.41 2.11
N ILE A 198 -9.78 -45.76 0.96
CA ILE A 198 -8.68 -44.81 0.77
C ILE A 198 -9.13 -43.47 1.36
N ARG A 199 -8.42 -43.00 2.38
CA ARG A 199 -8.63 -41.71 3.02
C ARG A 199 -7.45 -40.78 2.73
N ILE A 200 -7.71 -39.48 2.73
CA ILE A 200 -6.68 -38.46 2.55
C ILE A 200 -6.34 -37.88 3.93
N ASP A 201 -5.05 -37.82 4.23
CA ASP A 201 -4.52 -37.30 5.49
C ASP A 201 -3.49 -36.21 5.19
N PRO A 202 -3.66 -34.96 5.69
CA PRO A 202 -4.83 -34.43 6.39
C PRO A 202 -6.09 -34.35 5.52
N GLU A 203 -7.29 -34.32 6.13
CA GLU A 203 -8.55 -34.20 5.39
C GLU A 203 -8.61 -32.92 4.53
N PHE A 204 -9.27 -32.96 3.36
CA PHE A 204 -9.37 -31.82 2.44
C PHE A 204 -9.86 -30.51 3.09
N ARG A 205 -10.72 -30.60 4.12
CA ARG A 205 -11.21 -29.44 4.86
C ARG A 205 -10.06 -28.63 5.48
N LEU A 206 -9.01 -29.29 5.95
CA LEU A 206 -7.85 -28.63 6.54
C LEU A 206 -7.04 -27.86 5.49
N TYR A 207 -7.01 -28.33 4.24
CA TYR A 207 -6.40 -27.57 3.13
C TYR A 207 -7.23 -26.32 2.82
N GLU A 208 -8.55 -26.47 2.73
CA GLU A 208 -9.46 -25.35 2.46
C GLU A 208 -9.34 -24.26 3.54
N GLU A 209 -9.39 -24.65 4.81
CA GLU A 209 -9.20 -23.74 5.95
C GLU A 209 -7.84 -23.05 5.89
N ALA A 210 -6.76 -23.79 5.62
CA ALA A 210 -5.43 -23.21 5.51
C ALA A 210 -5.32 -22.20 4.36
N PHE A 211 -5.92 -22.48 3.20
CA PHE A 211 -5.90 -21.59 2.05
C PHE A 211 -6.75 -20.34 2.26
N LEU A 212 -7.93 -20.49 2.86
CA LEU A 212 -8.80 -19.37 3.22
C LEU A 212 -8.16 -18.47 4.27
N ASN A 213 -7.49 -19.05 5.26
CA ASN A 213 -6.81 -18.31 6.32
C ASN A 213 -5.74 -17.34 5.77
N VAL A 214 -5.13 -17.62 4.61
CA VAL A 214 -4.17 -16.69 4.00
C VAL A 214 -4.82 -15.36 3.61
N PHE A 215 -6.06 -15.39 3.11
CA PHE A 215 -6.81 -14.17 2.78
C PHE A 215 -7.04 -13.31 4.03
N GLU A 216 -7.44 -13.93 5.14
CA GLU A 216 -7.60 -13.27 6.44
C GLU A 216 -6.26 -12.71 6.96
N LEU A 217 -5.16 -13.44 6.76
CA LEU A 217 -3.82 -12.98 7.13
C LEU A 217 -3.37 -11.76 6.30
N ILE A 218 -3.75 -11.68 5.02
CA ILE A 218 -3.48 -10.49 4.20
C ILE A 218 -4.21 -9.27 4.75
N LEU A 219 -5.51 -9.40 5.01
CA LEU A 219 -6.33 -8.30 5.52
C LEU A 219 -5.88 -7.87 6.92
N SER A 220 -5.66 -8.82 7.81
CA SER A 220 -5.21 -8.53 9.18
C SER A 220 -3.84 -7.88 9.22
N SER A 221 -2.91 -8.23 8.31
CA SER A 221 -1.60 -7.60 8.23
C SER A 221 -1.71 -6.10 7.93
N ALA A 222 -2.56 -5.71 6.96
CA ALA A 222 -2.83 -4.31 6.66
C ALA A 222 -3.54 -3.59 7.83
N GLY A 223 -4.45 -4.29 8.52
CA GLY A 223 -5.19 -3.77 9.66
C GLY A 223 -4.37 -3.57 10.95
N THR A 224 -3.13 -4.07 11.02
CA THR A 224 -2.27 -3.87 12.20
C THR A 224 -1.75 -2.44 12.33
N VAL A 225 -1.72 -1.67 11.24
CA VAL A 225 -1.20 -0.30 11.25
C VAL A 225 -2.27 0.65 11.82
N PRO A 226 -2.03 1.29 12.98
CA PRO A 226 -2.98 2.24 13.54
C PRO A 226 -3.11 3.48 12.66
N ARG A 227 -4.21 4.21 12.86
CA ARG A 227 -4.37 5.54 12.26
C ARG A 227 -3.24 6.46 12.76
N VAL A 228 -2.70 7.26 11.85
CA VAL A 228 -1.47 8.02 12.11
C VAL A 228 -1.60 9.07 13.23
N ASP A 229 -2.77 9.68 13.40
CA ASP A 229 -3.05 10.66 14.45
C ASP A 229 -3.18 10.00 15.83
N THR A 230 -3.77 8.81 15.92
CA THR A 230 -3.84 8.05 17.18
C THR A 230 -2.47 7.56 17.62
N PHE A 231 -1.58 7.27 16.66
CA PHE A 231 -0.20 6.88 16.92
C PHE A 231 0.67 8.07 17.35
N LEU A 232 0.61 9.20 16.64
CA LEU A 232 1.51 10.35 16.87
C LEU A 232 1.06 11.28 17.99
N LEU A 233 -0.25 11.46 18.18
CA LEU A 233 -0.82 12.41 19.16
C LEU A 233 -1.98 11.80 19.95
N PRO A 234 -1.74 10.75 20.76
CA PRO A 234 -2.80 10.07 21.52
C PRO A 234 -3.55 10.99 22.48
N ASP A 235 -2.88 12.01 23.04
CA ASP A 235 -3.49 12.98 23.97
C ASP A 235 -4.37 14.03 23.29
N TRP A 236 -4.11 14.31 22.01
CA TRP A 236 -4.90 15.26 21.25
C TRP A 236 -6.21 14.62 20.79
N VAL A 237 -6.15 13.38 20.30
CA VAL A 237 -7.35 12.61 19.92
C VAL A 237 -8.30 12.43 21.10
N ARG A 238 -7.76 12.12 22.31
CA ARG A 238 -8.58 12.02 23.54
C ARG A 238 -9.31 13.30 23.92
N ARG A 239 -8.85 14.47 23.49
CA ARG A 239 -9.50 15.77 23.76
C ARG A 239 -10.56 16.15 22.73
N GLN A 240 -10.66 15.41 21.63
CA GLN A 240 -11.66 15.62 20.57
C GLN A 240 -12.88 14.68 20.72
N MET A 241 -12.79 13.65 21.56
CA MET A 241 -13.89 12.74 21.93
C MET A 241 -14.57 13.22 23.21
#